data_AF-A0A352EFY8-F1
#
_entry.id   AF-A0A352EFY8-F1
#
_cell.length_a   1.000
_cell.length_b   1.000
_cell.length_c   1.000
_cell.angle_alpha   90.00
_cell.angle_beta   90.00
_cell.angle_gamma   90.00
#
_symmetry.space_group_name_H-M   'P 1'
#
loop_
_entity.id
_entity.type
_entity.pdbx_description
1 polymer ?
#
loop_
_entity_poly.entity_id
_entity_poly.type
_entity_poly.pdbx_seq_one_letter_code
_entity_poly.pdbx_strand_id
1 'polypeptide(L)'
;MKITFALSILGLTQLPATEEDLNLAYRDLAKIKHPDVGGSEKEFKELQEARDYVKKAMIVVNYAKKPISAEDELLKKKREALKAEMLKRRSKEDHKRNLQGTWGIGVITFVVVLIVLAAAMRPSFIQWMVSRSPVEQMATVVHSDQVNQFIIQWEYNNEKVIKTVNGRFVEGRWLLGDAGMPILKGSEFIVVFNASNPDYFLLKDHFISPQTAEVYFHVLKYPLAEILDVSSDDSEVVCLYWAILDEFGVDGLAHVLFSQTPLRKNWSHNERTFRALHESQDFIKLYRSCSP
;
A
#
# COMPACT_ATOMS: atom_id res chain seq x y z
N MET A 1 49.43 -18.06 -6.08
CA MET A 1 50.56 -17.11 -5.99
C MET A 1 50.24 -15.86 -6.82
N LYS A 2 50.50 -14.64 -6.33
CA LYS A 2 50.37 -13.40 -7.15
C LYS A 2 51.66 -13.20 -7.96
N ILE A 3 51.58 -12.63 -9.17
CA ILE A 3 52.77 -12.45 -10.03
C ILE A 3 53.84 -11.57 -9.40
N THR A 4 53.43 -10.52 -8.68
CA THR A 4 54.34 -9.64 -7.92
C THR A 4 55.06 -10.38 -6.80
N PHE A 5 54.37 -11.33 -6.16
CA PHE A 5 54.94 -12.16 -5.11
C PHE A 5 55.90 -13.22 -5.68
N ALA A 6 55.56 -13.85 -6.80
CA ALA A 6 56.44 -14.78 -7.51
C ALA A 6 57.74 -14.10 -7.98
N LEU A 7 57.63 -12.87 -8.50
CA LEU A 7 58.78 -12.06 -8.91
C LEU A 7 59.65 -11.68 -7.70
N SER A 8 59.04 -11.31 -6.56
CA SER A 8 59.81 -10.99 -5.34
C SER A 8 60.57 -12.20 -4.77
N ILE A 9 60.01 -13.42 -4.86
CA ILE A 9 60.71 -14.64 -4.43
C ILE A 9 61.96 -14.90 -5.28
N LEU A 10 61.90 -14.57 -6.56
CA LEU A 10 63.00 -14.71 -7.53
C LEU A 10 63.95 -13.49 -7.54
N GLY A 11 63.73 -12.48 -6.69
CA GLY A 11 64.53 -11.27 -6.65
C GLY A 11 64.38 -10.37 -7.89
N LEU A 12 63.31 -10.55 -8.67
CA LEU A 12 63.04 -9.80 -9.89
C LEU A 12 62.00 -8.70 -9.62
N THR A 13 62.21 -7.51 -10.18
CA THR A 13 61.26 -6.38 -10.08
C THR A 13 60.26 -6.36 -11.25
N GLN A 14 60.59 -7.01 -12.36
CA GLN A 14 59.80 -7.07 -13.58
C GLN A 14 59.86 -8.47 -14.20
N LEU A 15 58.90 -8.78 -15.07
CA LEU A 15 58.93 -9.99 -15.88
C LEU A 15 60.22 -10.02 -16.73
N PRO A 16 61.02 -11.10 -16.67
CA PRO A 16 62.24 -11.18 -17.46
C PRO A 16 61.93 -11.19 -18.95
N ALA A 17 62.83 -10.62 -19.76
CA ALA A 17 62.67 -10.53 -21.20
C ALA A 17 62.87 -11.89 -21.88
N THR A 18 63.76 -12.73 -21.33
CA THR A 18 64.08 -14.05 -21.87
C THR A 18 63.98 -15.15 -20.83
N GLU A 19 63.78 -16.39 -21.27
CA GLU A 19 63.76 -17.56 -20.39
C GLU A 19 65.15 -17.81 -19.76
N GLU A 20 66.22 -17.37 -20.41
CA GLU A 20 67.59 -17.46 -19.92
C GLU A 20 67.78 -16.58 -18.67
N ASP A 21 67.26 -15.35 -18.67
CA ASP A 21 67.32 -14.43 -17.52
C ASP A 21 66.58 -15.00 -16.30
N LEU A 22 65.42 -15.64 -16.52
CA LEU A 22 64.66 -16.33 -15.46
C LEU A 22 65.45 -17.51 -14.86
N ASN A 23 66.14 -18.28 -15.72
CA ASN A 23 66.91 -19.43 -15.30
C ASN A 23 68.19 -19.05 -14.55
N LEU A 24 68.83 -17.94 -14.91
CA LEU A 24 70.00 -17.40 -14.21
C LEU A 24 69.63 -16.93 -12.80
N ALA A 25 68.58 -16.11 -12.66
CA ALA A 25 68.10 -15.65 -11.36
C ALA A 25 67.68 -16.80 -10.45
N TYR A 26 67.00 -17.81 -11.01
CA TYR A 26 66.65 -19.03 -10.28
C TYR A 26 67.89 -19.81 -9.84
N ARG A 27 68.90 -19.98 -10.71
CA ARG A 27 70.12 -20.75 -10.42
C ARG A 27 70.96 -20.11 -9.31
N ASP A 28 71.07 -18.78 -9.30
CA ASP A 28 71.86 -18.06 -8.31
C ASP A 28 71.20 -18.12 -6.92
N LEU A 29 69.87 -18.02 -6.85
CA LEU A 29 69.12 -18.21 -5.61
C LEU A 29 69.07 -19.68 -5.17
N ALA A 30 69.02 -20.62 -6.11
CA ALA A 30 69.01 -22.05 -5.83
C ALA A 30 70.32 -22.51 -5.18
N LYS A 31 71.48 -21.95 -5.54
CA LYS A 31 72.77 -22.25 -4.90
C LYS A 31 72.83 -21.86 -3.42
N ILE A 32 72.12 -20.79 -3.05
CA ILE A 32 72.10 -20.25 -1.69
C ILE A 32 71.07 -20.99 -0.83
N LYS A 33 69.91 -21.33 -1.42
CA LYS A 33 68.77 -21.90 -0.70
C LYS A 33 68.66 -23.42 -0.82
N HIS A 34 69.66 -24.10 -1.37
CA HIS A 34 69.63 -25.56 -1.54
C HIS A 34 69.67 -26.27 -0.17
N PRO A 35 68.84 -27.29 0.07
CA PRO A 35 68.82 -28.04 1.33
C PRO A 35 70.20 -28.62 1.72
N ASP A 36 70.94 -29.12 0.73
CA ASP A 36 72.27 -29.71 0.93
C ASP A 36 73.36 -28.71 1.36
N VAL A 37 73.11 -27.41 1.19
CA VAL A 37 74.06 -26.33 1.55
C VAL A 37 73.62 -25.62 2.84
N GLY A 38 72.63 -26.17 3.55
CA GLY A 38 72.08 -25.63 4.80
C GLY A 38 70.81 -24.79 4.63
N GLY A 39 70.19 -24.81 3.45
CA GLY A 39 68.92 -24.14 3.18
C GLY A 39 67.69 -24.94 3.66
N SER A 40 66.52 -24.30 3.68
CA SER A 40 65.25 -24.97 4.03
C SER A 40 64.60 -25.58 2.79
N GLU A 41 64.17 -26.84 2.88
CA GLU A 41 63.41 -27.54 1.83
C GLU A 41 62.12 -26.78 1.44
N LYS A 42 61.50 -26.10 2.42
CA LYS A 42 60.30 -25.28 2.18
C LYS A 42 60.61 -24.06 1.31
N GLU A 43 61.71 -23.37 1.57
CA GLU A 43 62.13 -22.19 0.81
C GLU A 43 62.55 -22.55 -0.63
N PHE A 44 63.15 -23.72 -0.81
CA PHE A 44 63.52 -24.21 -2.13
C PHE A 44 62.29 -24.58 -2.98
N LYS A 45 61.27 -25.18 -2.36
CA LYS A 45 60.00 -25.49 -3.03
C LYS A 45 59.25 -24.22 -3.44
N GLU A 46 59.21 -23.19 -2.59
CA GLU A 46 58.62 -21.90 -2.93
C GLU A 46 59.34 -21.20 -4.09
N LEU A 47 60.67 -21.34 -4.17
CA LEU A 47 61.48 -20.83 -5.28
C LEU A 47 61.14 -21.53 -6.61
N GLN A 48 60.92 -22.84 -6.59
CA GLN A 48 60.50 -23.62 -7.76
C GLN A 48 59.11 -23.20 -8.25
N GLU A 49 58.14 -23.09 -7.32
CA GLU A 49 56.77 -22.67 -7.64
C GLU A 49 56.73 -21.25 -8.22
N ALA A 50 57.58 -20.35 -7.72
CA ALA A 50 57.72 -18.99 -8.24
C ALA A 50 58.25 -18.97 -9.69
N ARG A 51 59.27 -19.78 -10.00
CA ARG A 51 59.83 -19.90 -11.36
C ARG A 51 58.76 -20.38 -12.36
N ASP A 52 58.03 -21.43 -12.03
CA ASP A 52 57.01 -22.00 -12.92
C ASP A 52 55.85 -21.05 -13.16
N TYR A 53 55.45 -20.29 -12.13
CA TYR A 53 54.41 -19.29 -12.23
C TYR A 53 54.81 -18.12 -13.16
N VAL A 54 56.06 -17.62 -13.03
CA VAL A 54 56.59 -16.56 -13.89
C VAL A 54 56.73 -17.04 -15.35
N LYS A 55 57.18 -18.28 -15.56
CA LYS A 55 57.26 -18.89 -16.90
C LYS A 55 55.90 -18.97 -17.59
N LYS A 56 54.84 -19.39 -16.89
CA LYS A 56 53.46 -19.42 -17.44
C LYS A 56 52.96 -18.02 -17.80
N ALA A 57 53.25 -17.02 -16.98
CA ALA A 57 52.86 -15.64 -17.26
C ALA A 57 53.57 -15.07 -18.50
N MET A 58 54.86 -15.38 -18.70
CA MET A 58 55.60 -14.98 -19.91
C MET A 58 54.96 -15.53 -21.19
N ILE A 59 54.49 -16.78 -21.17
CA ILE A 59 53.81 -17.40 -22.32
C ILE A 59 52.53 -16.64 -22.66
N VAL A 60 51.69 -16.31 -21.68
CA VAL A 60 50.42 -15.58 -21.91
C VAL A 60 50.67 -14.19 -22.53
N VAL A 61 51.67 -13.47 -22.04
CA VAL A 61 52.05 -12.15 -22.57
C VAL A 61 52.59 -12.27 -24.00
N ASN A 62 53.39 -13.30 -24.30
CA ASN A 62 53.91 -13.53 -25.64
C ASN A 62 52.81 -13.93 -26.64
N TYR A 63 51.79 -14.67 -26.21
CA TYR A 63 50.60 -14.93 -27.04
C TYR A 63 49.78 -13.66 -27.29
N ALA A 64 49.63 -12.79 -26.30
CA ALA A 64 48.92 -11.51 -26.44
C ALA A 64 49.65 -10.49 -27.35
N LYS A 65 50.98 -10.60 -27.48
CA LYS A 65 51.82 -9.72 -28.32
C LYS A 65 51.93 -10.16 -29.78
N LYS A 66 51.36 -11.32 -30.18
CA LYS A 66 51.39 -11.72 -31.60
C LYS A 66 50.62 -10.69 -32.44
N PRO A 67 51.21 -10.17 -33.54
CA PRO A 67 50.54 -9.22 -34.41
C PRO A 67 49.31 -9.88 -35.04
N ILE A 68 48.19 -9.18 -34.99
CA ILE A 68 46.91 -9.60 -35.58
C ILE A 68 47.12 -9.68 -37.10
N SER A 69 46.79 -10.80 -37.72
CA SER A 69 46.88 -10.97 -39.17
C SER A 69 45.88 -10.05 -39.88
N ALA A 70 46.21 -9.53 -41.06
CA ALA A 70 45.30 -8.71 -41.86
C ALA A 70 43.96 -9.43 -42.18
N GLU A 71 43.98 -10.76 -42.19
CA GLU A 71 42.80 -11.61 -42.36
C GLU A 71 41.85 -11.56 -41.15
N ASP A 72 42.40 -11.47 -39.94
CA ASP A 72 41.63 -11.35 -38.68
C ASP A 72 40.95 -9.99 -38.56
N GLU A 73 41.58 -8.91 -39.03
CA GLU A 73 40.97 -7.59 -39.07
C GLU A 73 39.78 -7.53 -40.04
N LEU A 74 39.90 -8.18 -41.21
CA LEU A 74 38.81 -8.29 -42.17
C LEU A 74 37.64 -9.11 -41.61
N LEU A 75 37.93 -10.22 -40.93
CA LEU A 75 36.91 -11.02 -40.25
C LEU A 75 36.24 -10.24 -39.12
N LYS A 76 36.98 -9.42 -38.38
CA LYS A 76 36.44 -8.56 -37.31
C LYS A 76 35.48 -7.52 -37.88
N LYS A 77 35.86 -6.81 -38.96
CA LYS A 77 34.98 -5.85 -39.65
C LYS A 77 33.70 -6.49 -40.18
N LYS A 78 33.80 -7.70 -40.77
CA LYS A 78 32.62 -8.46 -41.21
C LYS A 78 31.70 -8.82 -40.04
N ARG A 79 32.26 -9.26 -38.91
CA ARG A 79 31.48 -9.56 -37.69
C ARG A 79 30.82 -8.31 -37.11
N GLU A 80 31.48 -7.17 -37.14
CA GLU A 80 30.93 -5.90 -36.67
C GLU A 80 29.80 -5.39 -37.56
N ALA A 81 29.96 -5.49 -38.89
CA ALA A 81 28.89 -5.17 -39.84
C ALA A 81 27.65 -6.07 -39.65
N LEU A 82 27.85 -7.39 -39.52
CA LEU A 82 26.76 -8.34 -39.24
C LEU A 82 26.07 -8.07 -37.89
N LYS A 83 26.84 -7.73 -36.85
CA LYS A 83 26.29 -7.32 -35.56
C LYS A 83 25.45 -6.05 -35.68
N ALA A 84 25.92 -5.05 -36.42
CA ALA A 84 25.19 -3.80 -36.62
C ALA A 84 23.87 -4.03 -37.37
N GLU A 85 23.86 -4.90 -38.38
CA GLU A 85 22.63 -5.27 -39.10
C GLU A 85 21.64 -6.05 -38.22
N MET A 86 22.12 -7.01 -37.43
CA MET A 86 21.29 -7.75 -36.48
C MET A 86 20.68 -6.83 -35.42
N LEU A 87 21.44 -5.88 -34.88
CA LEU A 87 20.94 -4.90 -33.92
C LEU A 87 19.87 -3.99 -34.53
N LYS A 88 20.07 -3.54 -35.78
CA LYS A 88 19.05 -2.76 -36.51
C LYS A 88 17.77 -3.57 -36.72
N ARG A 89 17.87 -4.86 -37.09
CA ARG A 89 16.68 -5.73 -37.23
C ARG A 89 15.95 -5.92 -35.91
N ARG A 90 16.66 -6.25 -34.82
CA ARG A 90 16.08 -6.36 -33.48
C ARG A 90 15.37 -5.07 -33.05
N SER A 91 16.00 -3.91 -33.24
CA SER A 91 15.38 -2.63 -32.85
C SER A 91 14.04 -2.37 -33.54
N LYS A 92 13.89 -2.76 -34.80
CA LYS A 92 12.65 -2.62 -35.57
C LYS A 92 11.58 -3.62 -35.11
N GLU A 93 11.99 -4.85 -34.82
CA GLU A 93 11.10 -5.89 -34.30
C GLU A 93 10.61 -5.54 -32.89
N ASP A 94 11.50 -5.12 -32.00
CA ASP A 94 11.17 -4.68 -30.65
C ASP A 94 10.25 -3.45 -30.66
N HIS A 95 10.47 -2.49 -31.57
CA HIS A 95 9.57 -1.34 -31.72
C HIS A 95 8.15 -1.77 -32.12
N LYS A 96 8.00 -2.73 -33.06
CA LYS A 96 6.69 -3.26 -33.45
C LYS A 96 6.02 -4.02 -32.29
N ARG A 97 6.77 -4.82 -31.54
CA ARG A 97 6.26 -5.55 -30.37
C ARG A 97 5.82 -4.59 -29.27
N ASN A 98 6.57 -3.51 -29.04
CA ASN A 98 6.20 -2.47 -28.08
C ASN A 98 4.94 -1.72 -28.51
N LEU A 99 4.79 -1.38 -29.79
CA LEU A 99 3.56 -0.78 -30.30
C LEU A 99 2.34 -1.69 -30.13
N GLN A 100 2.47 -2.98 -30.45
CA GLN A 100 1.37 -3.95 -30.23
C GLN A 100 1.06 -4.16 -28.74
N GLY A 101 2.09 -4.26 -27.88
CA GLY A 101 1.93 -4.40 -26.45
C GLY A 101 1.31 -3.16 -25.77
N THR A 102 1.76 -1.97 -26.16
CA THR A 102 1.22 -0.69 -25.65
C THR A 102 -0.23 -0.45 -26.07
N TRP A 103 -0.64 -0.88 -27.26
CA TRP A 103 -2.05 -0.80 -27.67
C TRP A 103 -2.96 -1.64 -26.77
N GLY A 104 -2.56 -2.88 -26.45
CA GLY A 104 -3.29 -3.73 -25.51
C GLY A 104 -3.39 -3.12 -24.11
N ILE A 105 -2.28 -2.54 -23.61
CA ILE A 105 -2.26 -1.82 -22.33
C ILE A 105 -3.20 -0.59 -22.38
N GLY A 106 -3.22 0.14 -23.49
CA GLY A 106 -4.10 1.30 -23.70
C GLY A 106 -5.59 0.94 -23.62
N VAL A 107 -5.99 -0.18 -24.23
CA VAL A 107 -7.38 -0.65 -24.16
C VAL A 107 -7.77 -1.05 -22.75
N ILE A 108 -6.93 -1.82 -22.06
CA ILE A 108 -7.20 -2.28 -20.68
C ILE A 108 -7.32 -1.06 -19.75
N THR A 109 -6.39 -0.11 -19.82
CA THR A 109 -6.41 1.10 -19.00
C THR A 109 -7.66 1.93 -19.26
N PHE A 110 -8.09 2.08 -20.52
CA PHE A 110 -9.34 2.77 -20.86
C PHE A 110 -10.57 2.10 -20.24
N VAL A 111 -10.68 0.76 -20.33
CA VAL A 111 -11.81 0.02 -19.72
C VAL A 111 -11.82 0.18 -18.19
N VAL A 112 -10.66 0.11 -17.54
CA VAL A 112 -10.56 0.33 -16.10
C VAL A 112 -11.00 1.75 -15.72
N VAL A 113 -10.60 2.77 -16.49
CA VAL A 113 -11.04 4.15 -16.26
C VAL A 113 -12.56 4.29 -16.41
N LEU A 114 -13.18 3.65 -17.40
CA LEU A 114 -14.65 3.66 -17.54
C LEU A 114 -15.35 2.99 -16.37
N ILE A 115 -14.84 1.87 -15.86
CA ILE A 115 -15.41 1.19 -14.69
C ILE A 115 -15.32 2.09 -13.45
N VAL A 116 -14.18 2.74 -13.23
CA VAL A 116 -13.97 3.67 -12.11
C VAL A 116 -14.91 4.87 -12.22
N LEU A 117 -15.06 5.45 -13.40
CA LEU A 117 -16.01 6.55 -13.65
C LEU A 117 -17.45 6.13 -13.40
N ALA A 118 -17.85 4.95 -13.86
CA ALA A 118 -19.20 4.41 -13.63
C ALA A 118 -19.47 4.20 -12.13
N ALA A 119 -18.49 3.67 -11.38
CA ALA A 119 -18.58 3.51 -9.93
C ALA A 119 -18.70 4.86 -9.21
N ALA A 120 -17.95 5.88 -9.64
CA ALA A 120 -18.00 7.22 -9.07
C ALA A 120 -19.33 7.96 -9.36
N MET A 121 -19.94 7.73 -10.52
CA MET A 121 -21.23 8.34 -10.89
C MET A 121 -22.45 7.65 -10.28
N ARG A 122 -22.31 6.41 -9.78
CA ARG A 122 -23.40 5.62 -9.20
C ARG A 122 -24.22 6.35 -8.12
N PRO A 123 -23.65 6.99 -7.07
CA PRO A 123 -24.45 7.65 -6.04
C PRO A 123 -25.30 8.79 -6.61
N SER A 124 -24.72 9.63 -7.47
CA SER A 124 -25.44 10.72 -8.14
C SER A 124 -26.57 10.19 -9.05
N PHE A 125 -26.33 9.07 -9.72
CA PHE A 125 -27.35 8.41 -10.53
C PHE A 125 -28.53 7.90 -9.69
N ILE A 126 -28.26 7.27 -8.54
CA ILE A 126 -29.31 6.81 -7.61
C ILE A 126 -30.12 8.00 -7.11
N GLN A 127 -29.46 9.07 -6.65
CA GLN A 127 -30.13 10.28 -6.18
C GLN A 127 -31.00 10.91 -7.28
N TRP A 128 -30.50 10.98 -8.51
CA TRP A 128 -31.25 11.47 -9.65
C TRP A 128 -32.46 10.58 -9.96
N MET A 129 -32.29 9.25 -9.96
CA MET A 129 -33.40 8.31 -10.15
C MET A 129 -34.47 8.47 -9.09
N VAL A 130 -34.11 8.59 -7.81
CA VAL A 130 -35.05 8.82 -6.71
C VAL A 130 -35.78 10.16 -6.86
N SER A 131 -35.09 11.21 -7.30
CA SER A 131 -35.68 12.56 -7.46
C SER A 131 -36.79 12.66 -8.51
N ARG A 132 -36.89 11.70 -9.45
CA ARG A 132 -37.93 11.71 -10.49
C ARG A 132 -39.34 11.44 -9.96
N SER A 133 -39.45 10.65 -8.90
CA SER A 133 -40.74 10.25 -8.29
C SER A 133 -40.51 9.84 -6.82
N PRO A 134 -40.14 10.79 -5.96
CA PRO A 134 -39.73 10.49 -4.59
C PRO A 134 -40.94 10.14 -3.73
N VAL A 135 -40.83 9.05 -2.98
CA VAL A 135 -41.74 8.67 -1.90
C VAL A 135 -40.92 8.48 -0.64
N GLU A 136 -41.37 9.06 0.46
CA GLU A 136 -40.73 8.93 1.77
C GLU A 136 -41.56 8.01 2.66
N GLN A 137 -40.90 7.02 3.27
CA GLN A 137 -41.52 6.14 4.26
C GLN A 137 -40.54 5.78 5.37
N MET A 138 -41.07 5.34 6.50
CA MET A 138 -40.27 4.81 7.59
C MET A 138 -39.90 3.36 7.30
N ALA A 139 -38.60 3.05 7.35
CA ALA A 139 -38.09 1.70 7.23
C ALA A 139 -37.54 1.23 8.58
N THR A 140 -37.83 -0.02 8.92
CA THR A 140 -37.36 -0.66 10.15
C THR A 140 -36.18 -1.57 9.85
N VAL A 141 -35.17 -1.56 10.72
CA VAL A 141 -34.04 -2.49 10.65
C VAL A 141 -34.47 -3.84 11.19
N VAL A 142 -34.58 -4.84 10.32
CA VAL A 142 -34.99 -6.20 10.67
C VAL A 142 -33.81 -7.03 11.16
N HIS A 143 -32.65 -6.82 10.56
CA HIS A 143 -31.43 -7.54 10.86
C HIS A 143 -30.22 -6.63 10.70
N SER A 144 -29.25 -6.77 11.60
CA SER A 144 -27.93 -6.16 11.51
C SER A 144 -26.91 -7.26 11.68
N ASP A 145 -26.10 -7.49 10.66
CA ASP A 145 -24.97 -8.42 10.76
C ASP A 145 -23.79 -7.71 11.45
N GLN A 146 -22.90 -8.47 12.10
CA GLN A 146 -21.69 -7.93 12.74
C GLN A 146 -20.53 -7.76 11.76
N VAL A 147 -20.79 -7.84 10.45
CA VAL A 147 -19.74 -7.80 9.42
C VAL A 147 -19.71 -6.45 8.71
N ASN A 148 -20.72 -6.13 7.90
CA ASN A 148 -20.76 -4.88 7.11
C ASN A 148 -22.12 -4.58 6.48
N GLN A 149 -23.18 -5.33 6.80
CA GLN A 149 -24.47 -5.22 6.13
C GLN A 149 -25.62 -5.30 7.12
N PHE A 150 -26.68 -4.56 6.81
CA PHE A 150 -27.93 -4.61 7.54
C PHE A 150 -29.11 -4.64 6.56
N ILE A 151 -30.23 -5.15 7.04
CA ILE A 151 -31.44 -5.33 6.24
C ILE A 151 -32.50 -4.39 6.79
N ILE A 152 -32.99 -3.53 5.91
CA ILE A 152 -34.11 -2.62 6.16
C ILE A 152 -35.37 -3.16 5.46
N GLN A 153 -36.52 -2.86 6.06
CA GLN A 153 -37.82 -3.21 5.52
C GLN A 153 -38.80 -2.06 5.68
N TRP A 154 -39.59 -1.79 4.64
CA TRP A 154 -40.72 -0.86 4.69
C TRP A 154 -41.92 -1.42 3.91
N GLU A 155 -43.09 -0.81 4.09
CA GLU A 155 -44.34 -1.25 3.45
C GLU A 155 -44.80 -0.25 2.39
N TYR A 156 -44.82 -0.68 1.13
CA TYR A 156 -45.25 0.14 0.00
C TYR A 156 -46.25 -0.64 -0.86
N ASN A 157 -47.41 -0.04 -1.17
CA ASN A 157 -48.49 -0.68 -1.94
C ASN A 157 -48.93 -2.05 -1.37
N ASN A 158 -49.02 -2.20 -0.04
CA ASN A 158 -49.32 -3.44 0.68
C ASN A 158 -48.28 -4.56 0.48
N GLU A 159 -47.10 -4.25 -0.06
CA GLU A 159 -45.98 -5.17 -0.20
C GLU A 159 -44.83 -4.75 0.73
N LYS A 160 -44.17 -5.74 1.32
CA LYS A 160 -42.97 -5.52 2.14
C LYS A 160 -41.75 -5.48 1.22
N VAL A 161 -41.14 -4.30 1.11
CA VAL A 161 -39.89 -4.14 0.39
C VAL A 161 -38.75 -4.39 1.36
N ILE A 162 -37.87 -5.35 1.03
CA ILE A 162 -36.71 -5.71 1.85
C ILE A 162 -35.46 -5.37 1.06
N LYS A 163 -34.54 -4.61 1.67
CA LYS A 163 -33.27 -4.23 1.05
C LYS A 163 -32.10 -4.40 2.00
N THR A 164 -30.99 -4.85 1.43
CA THR A 164 -29.70 -4.91 2.12
C THR A 164 -28.94 -3.62 1.86
N VAL A 165 -28.45 -3.02 2.93
CA VAL A 165 -27.64 -1.80 2.92
C VAL A 165 -26.27 -2.12 3.49
N ASN A 166 -25.24 -1.55 2.87
CA ASN A 166 -23.89 -1.65 3.40
C ASN A 166 -23.71 -0.62 4.51
N GLY A 167 -23.18 -1.04 5.64
CA GLY A 167 -22.74 -0.16 6.73
C GLY A 167 -21.23 -0.26 6.93
N ARG A 168 -20.71 0.58 7.82
CA ARG A 168 -19.29 0.58 8.18
C ARG A 168 -19.09 -0.03 9.55
N PHE A 169 -18.34 -1.12 9.63
CA PHE A 169 -18.02 -1.74 10.91
C PHE A 169 -16.83 -1.05 11.58
N VAL A 170 -17.03 -0.58 12.81
CA VAL A 170 -16.09 0.23 13.59
C VAL A 170 -15.85 -0.41 14.95
N GLU A 171 -14.58 -0.38 15.39
CA GLU A 171 -14.12 -0.89 16.70
C GLU A 171 -14.44 -2.36 17.00
N GLY A 172 -14.76 -3.17 15.97
CA GLY A 172 -15.13 -4.57 16.20
C GLY A 172 -16.48 -4.75 16.89
N ARG A 173 -17.28 -3.67 17.00
CA ARG A 173 -18.51 -3.64 17.79
C ARG A 173 -19.69 -3.00 17.05
N TRP A 174 -19.46 -1.91 16.35
CA TRP A 174 -20.54 -1.06 15.85
C TRP A 174 -20.65 -1.12 14.33
N LEU A 175 -21.83 -1.48 13.82
CA LEU A 175 -22.16 -1.26 12.41
C LEU A 175 -22.80 0.12 12.28
N LEU A 176 -22.13 1.04 11.58
CA LEU A 176 -22.54 2.44 11.47
C LEU A 176 -23.24 2.72 10.15
N GLY A 177 -24.24 3.60 10.21
CA GLY A 177 -24.79 4.29 9.05
C GLY A 177 -23.88 5.41 8.55
N ASP A 178 -24.35 6.13 7.54
CA ASP A 178 -23.67 7.30 6.97
C ASP A 178 -23.65 8.48 7.96
N ALA A 179 -24.69 8.64 8.78
CA ALA A 179 -24.75 9.61 9.89
C ALA A 179 -23.79 9.28 11.05
N GLY A 180 -23.13 8.12 11.01
CA GLY A 180 -22.11 7.73 11.98
C GLY A 180 -22.62 7.06 13.26
N MET A 181 -23.94 7.04 13.52
CA MET A 181 -24.50 6.30 14.65
C MET A 181 -24.69 4.80 14.35
N PRO A 182 -24.69 3.94 15.39
CA PRO A 182 -24.93 2.51 15.22
C PRO A 182 -26.32 2.20 14.68
N ILE A 183 -26.38 1.27 13.72
CA ILE A 183 -27.62 0.73 13.19
C ILE A 183 -28.01 -0.48 14.03
N LEU A 184 -29.05 -0.33 14.86
CA LEU A 184 -29.50 -1.38 15.76
C LEU A 184 -30.78 -2.03 15.23
N LYS A 185 -30.98 -3.31 15.58
CA LYS A 185 -32.21 -4.02 15.21
C LYS A 185 -33.41 -3.34 15.87
N GLY A 186 -34.44 -3.08 15.07
CA GLY A 186 -35.66 -2.38 15.51
C GLY A 186 -35.58 -0.85 15.39
N SER A 187 -34.42 -0.28 15.08
CA SER A 187 -34.32 1.15 14.75
C SER A 187 -35.08 1.45 13.45
N GLU A 188 -35.60 2.68 13.37
CA GLU A 188 -36.42 3.16 12.28
C GLU A 188 -35.86 4.45 11.71
N PHE A 189 -35.76 4.48 10.39
CA PHE A 189 -35.15 5.57 9.63
C PHE A 189 -36.01 5.92 8.42
N ILE A 190 -35.92 7.17 7.97
CA ILE A 190 -36.60 7.59 6.75
C ILE A 190 -35.87 7.01 5.54
N VAL A 191 -36.61 6.36 4.64
CA VAL A 191 -36.13 5.93 3.33
C VAL A 191 -36.87 6.71 2.26
N VAL A 192 -36.10 7.27 1.33
CA VAL A 192 -36.64 7.92 0.13
C VAL A 192 -36.34 7.04 -1.06
N PHE A 193 -37.37 6.63 -1.78
CA PHE A 193 -37.23 5.72 -2.92
C PHE A 193 -38.05 6.20 -4.11
N ASN A 194 -37.76 5.63 -5.28
CA ASN A 194 -38.51 5.91 -6.49
C ASN A 194 -39.83 5.09 -6.48
N ALA A 195 -40.98 5.76 -6.61
CA ALA A 195 -42.30 5.13 -6.63
C ALA A 195 -42.46 4.04 -7.71
N SER A 196 -41.84 4.22 -8.87
CA SER A 196 -41.91 3.30 -9.99
C SER A 196 -40.95 2.12 -9.86
N ASN A 197 -39.83 2.30 -9.15
CA ASN A 197 -38.88 1.23 -8.88
C ASN A 197 -38.21 1.41 -7.50
N PRO A 198 -38.67 0.69 -6.47
CA PRO A 198 -38.13 0.74 -5.11
C PRO A 198 -36.68 0.24 -4.96
N ASP A 199 -36.08 -0.33 -6.00
CA ASP A 199 -34.65 -0.69 -5.99
C ASP A 199 -33.74 0.53 -5.90
N TYR A 200 -34.21 1.69 -6.38
CA TYR A 200 -33.53 2.96 -6.21
C TYR A 200 -34.04 3.62 -4.93
N PHE A 201 -33.20 3.62 -3.90
CA PHE A 201 -33.52 4.20 -2.61
C PHE A 201 -32.30 4.88 -1.97
N LEU A 202 -32.60 5.79 -1.06
CA LEU A 202 -31.65 6.48 -0.20
C LEU A 202 -32.16 6.35 1.24
N LEU A 203 -31.30 5.81 2.12
CA LEU A 203 -31.56 5.78 3.55
C LEU A 203 -31.12 7.12 4.14
N LYS A 204 -32.05 7.86 4.74
CA LYS A 204 -31.77 9.09 5.47
C LYS A 204 -31.71 8.78 6.97
N ASP A 205 -30.62 8.19 7.40
CA ASP A 205 -30.34 7.83 8.80
C ASP A 205 -30.12 9.03 9.76
N HIS A 206 -30.10 10.24 9.21
CA HIS A 206 -30.08 11.49 9.98
C HIS A 206 -31.46 11.81 10.58
N PHE A 207 -32.54 11.24 10.01
CA PHE A 207 -33.89 11.40 10.53
C PHE A 207 -34.33 10.09 11.18
N ILE A 208 -34.46 10.15 12.50
CA ILE A 208 -34.74 8.99 13.35
C ILE A 208 -36.12 9.08 13.96
N SER A 209 -36.74 7.93 14.23
CA SER A 209 -37.98 7.89 15.01
C SER A 209 -37.73 8.19 16.49
N PRO A 210 -38.74 8.63 17.26
CA PRO A 210 -38.63 8.80 18.70
C PRO A 210 -38.14 7.54 19.42
N GLN A 211 -38.58 6.36 18.98
CA GLN A 211 -38.14 5.06 19.51
C GLN A 211 -36.65 4.84 19.29
N THR A 212 -36.14 5.22 18.11
CA THR A 212 -34.72 5.15 17.79
C THR A 212 -33.91 6.13 18.62
N ALA A 213 -34.45 7.33 18.87
CA ALA A 213 -33.83 8.31 19.75
C ALA A 213 -33.73 7.79 21.21
N GLU A 214 -34.74 7.10 21.73
CA GLU A 214 -34.65 6.48 23.06
C GLU A 214 -33.57 5.39 23.12
N VAL A 215 -33.49 4.57 22.07
CA VAL A 215 -32.43 3.54 21.95
C VAL A 215 -31.04 4.18 21.94
N TYR A 216 -30.86 5.28 21.21
CA TYR A 216 -29.59 6.02 21.19
C TYR A 216 -29.27 6.67 22.53
N PHE A 217 -30.26 7.17 23.26
CA PHE A 217 -30.05 7.66 24.62
C PHE A 217 -29.48 6.57 25.52
N HIS A 218 -30.01 5.34 25.47
CA HIS A 218 -29.49 4.23 26.26
C HIS A 218 -28.03 3.86 25.93
N VAL A 219 -27.61 4.06 24.68
CA VAL A 219 -26.21 3.87 24.26
C VAL A 219 -25.32 5.00 24.77
N LEU A 220 -25.81 6.24 24.73
CA LEU A 220 -25.03 7.45 24.98
C LEU A 220 -25.03 7.94 26.43
N LYS A 221 -25.93 7.45 27.29
CA LYS A 221 -26.02 7.93 28.67
C LYS A 221 -24.73 7.76 29.47
N TYR A 222 -23.95 6.70 29.20
CA TYR A 222 -22.68 6.48 29.91
C TYR A 222 -21.55 7.41 29.42
N PRO A 223 -21.28 7.52 28.09
CA PRO A 223 -20.34 8.55 27.60
C PRO A 223 -20.69 9.97 28.04
N LEU A 224 -21.98 10.34 28.01
CA LEU A 224 -22.42 11.67 28.43
C LEU A 224 -22.18 11.91 29.93
N ALA A 225 -22.46 10.92 30.77
CA ALA A 225 -22.21 10.98 32.20
C ALA A 225 -20.72 11.14 32.51
N GLU A 226 -19.84 10.47 31.76
CA GLU A 226 -18.40 10.60 31.89
C GLU A 226 -17.91 12.00 31.50
N ILE A 227 -18.50 12.60 30.46
CA ILE A 227 -18.18 13.99 30.04
C ILE A 227 -18.64 15.01 31.09
N LEU A 228 -19.79 14.77 31.72
CA LEU A 228 -20.37 15.65 32.73
C LEU A 228 -19.79 15.42 34.14
N ASP A 229 -19.09 14.31 34.38
CA ASP A 229 -18.66 13.85 35.71
C ASP A 229 -19.83 13.66 36.69
N VAL A 230 -20.94 13.13 36.20
CA VAL A 230 -22.19 12.89 36.96
C VAL A 230 -22.67 11.43 36.82
N SER A 231 -23.74 11.07 37.52
CA SER A 231 -24.39 9.77 37.37
C SER A 231 -25.08 9.62 36.01
N SER A 232 -25.12 8.41 35.45
CA SER A 232 -25.79 8.14 34.15
C SER A 232 -27.30 8.37 34.13
N ASP A 233 -27.90 8.46 35.31
CA ASP A 233 -29.34 8.67 35.48
C ASP A 233 -29.65 10.10 35.93
N ASP A 234 -28.67 11.01 35.89
CA ASP A 234 -28.87 12.42 36.20
C ASP A 234 -29.71 13.12 35.12
N SER A 235 -30.53 14.07 35.55
CA SER A 235 -31.31 14.95 34.69
C SER A 235 -30.44 15.77 33.71
N GLU A 236 -29.20 16.08 34.09
CA GLU A 236 -28.26 16.80 33.22
C GLU A 236 -27.89 15.98 31.97
N VAL A 237 -27.72 14.65 32.13
CA VAL A 237 -27.43 13.73 31.02
C VAL A 237 -28.59 13.67 30.04
N VAL A 238 -29.82 13.61 30.58
CA VAL A 238 -31.05 13.61 29.77
C VAL A 238 -31.17 14.93 29.00
N CYS A 239 -30.98 16.06 29.68
CA CYS A 239 -31.04 17.39 29.05
C CYS A 239 -30.01 17.51 27.93
N LEU A 240 -28.74 17.17 28.21
CA LEU A 240 -27.65 17.32 27.25
C LEU A 240 -27.85 16.41 26.03
N TYR A 241 -28.35 15.19 26.22
CA TYR A 241 -28.67 14.29 25.10
C TYR A 241 -29.67 14.92 24.13
N TRP A 242 -30.82 15.38 24.63
CA TRP A 242 -31.87 15.96 23.79
C TRP A 242 -31.43 17.29 23.17
N ALA A 243 -30.68 18.10 23.92
CA ALA A 243 -30.10 19.34 23.43
C ALA A 243 -29.12 19.11 22.26
N ILE A 244 -28.26 18.09 22.34
CA ILE A 244 -27.34 17.72 21.26
C ILE A 244 -28.11 17.20 20.05
N LEU A 245 -29.10 16.35 20.26
CA LEU A 245 -29.91 15.81 19.17
C LEU A 245 -30.70 16.91 18.44
N ASP A 246 -31.19 17.92 19.16
CA ASP A 246 -31.95 19.02 18.56
C ASP A 246 -31.05 19.97 17.74
N GLU A 247 -29.91 20.39 18.31
CA GLU A 247 -29.03 21.37 17.66
C GLU A 247 -28.13 20.74 16.57
N PHE A 248 -27.54 19.57 16.87
CA PHE A 248 -26.53 18.93 16.01
C PHE A 248 -27.03 17.66 15.33
N GLY A 249 -28.24 17.20 15.65
CA GLY A 249 -28.78 15.98 15.07
C GLY A 249 -28.03 14.72 15.52
N VAL A 250 -28.22 13.67 14.72
CA VAL A 250 -27.57 12.36 14.91
C VAL A 250 -26.03 12.44 14.80
N ASP A 251 -25.53 13.42 14.04
CA ASP A 251 -24.08 13.64 13.86
C ASP A 251 -23.40 14.09 15.16
N GLY A 252 -24.05 15.00 15.90
CA GLY A 252 -23.59 15.40 17.24
C GLY A 252 -23.55 14.23 18.22
N LEU A 253 -24.56 13.36 18.18
CA LEU A 253 -24.59 12.14 18.97
C LEU A 253 -23.44 11.18 18.61
N ALA A 254 -23.11 11.06 17.32
CA ALA A 254 -21.98 10.25 16.87
C ALA A 254 -20.63 10.80 17.37
N HIS A 255 -20.45 12.12 17.43
CA HIS A 255 -19.26 12.72 18.03
C HIS A 255 -19.11 12.37 19.51
N VAL A 256 -20.20 12.37 20.28
CA VAL A 256 -20.19 11.97 21.69
C VAL A 256 -19.84 10.48 21.83
N LEU A 257 -20.47 9.61 21.02
CA LEU A 257 -20.25 8.16 21.09
C LEU A 257 -18.78 7.79 20.87
N PHE A 258 -18.14 8.46 19.91
CA PHE A 258 -16.75 8.22 19.50
C PHE A 258 -15.77 9.24 20.10
N SER A 259 -16.13 9.88 21.21
CA SER A 259 -15.34 10.91 21.89
C SER A 259 -13.95 10.44 22.34
N GLN A 260 -13.77 9.15 22.57
CA GLN A 260 -12.49 8.54 22.97
C GLN A 260 -11.85 7.71 21.84
N THR A 261 -12.50 7.63 20.68
CA THR A 261 -12.04 6.78 19.58
C THR A 261 -10.91 7.47 18.83
N PRO A 262 -9.77 6.80 18.56
CA PRO A 262 -8.70 7.39 17.77
C PRO A 262 -9.07 7.48 16.29
N LEU A 263 -8.56 8.53 15.62
CA LEU A 263 -8.80 8.82 14.20
C LEU A 263 -8.58 7.61 13.27
N ARG A 264 -7.62 6.73 13.59
CA ARG A 264 -7.32 5.54 12.78
C ARG A 264 -8.43 4.48 12.79
N LYS A 265 -9.24 4.44 13.85
CA LYS A 265 -10.36 3.49 13.98
C LYS A 265 -11.66 4.06 13.40
N ASN A 266 -11.87 5.37 13.56
CA ASN A 266 -12.99 6.07 12.94
C ASN A 266 -12.54 7.45 12.46
N TRP A 267 -12.38 7.58 11.15
CA TRP A 267 -11.91 8.82 10.53
C TRP A 267 -12.94 9.95 10.57
N SER A 268 -14.24 9.64 10.63
CA SER A 268 -15.34 10.61 10.58
C SER A 268 -15.65 11.17 11.96
N HIS A 269 -15.81 10.29 12.95
CA HIS A 269 -16.15 10.64 14.34
C HIS A 269 -15.11 10.03 15.26
N ASN A 270 -14.37 10.88 15.97
CA ASN A 270 -13.24 10.52 16.82
C ASN A 270 -12.95 11.61 17.85
N GLU A 271 -12.00 11.33 18.73
CA GLU A 271 -11.52 12.23 19.79
C GLU A 271 -11.22 13.66 19.32
N ARG A 272 -10.65 13.81 18.12
CA ARG A 272 -10.26 15.10 17.59
C ARG A 272 -11.46 15.89 17.11
N THR A 273 -12.37 15.22 16.38
CA THR A 273 -13.62 15.84 15.93
C THR A 273 -14.54 16.18 17.10
N PHE A 274 -14.59 15.32 18.13
CA PHE A 274 -15.33 15.60 19.35
C PHE A 274 -14.74 16.79 20.11
N ARG A 275 -13.42 16.89 20.22
CA ARG A 275 -12.78 18.06 20.84
C ARG A 275 -13.16 19.35 20.11
N ALA A 276 -13.18 19.34 18.78
CA ALA A 276 -13.60 20.50 18.00
C ALA A 276 -15.08 20.87 18.25
N LEU A 277 -15.96 19.87 18.39
CA LEU A 277 -17.36 20.10 18.78
C LEU A 277 -17.46 20.65 20.20
N HIS A 278 -16.76 20.06 21.17
CA HIS A 278 -16.77 20.43 22.58
C HIS A 278 -16.24 21.86 22.82
N GLU A 279 -15.25 22.29 22.05
CA GLU A 279 -14.70 23.66 22.10
C GLU A 279 -15.58 24.68 21.35
N SER A 280 -16.59 24.23 20.60
CA SER A 280 -17.48 25.13 19.87
C SER A 280 -18.35 25.95 20.83
N GLN A 281 -18.64 27.20 20.44
CA GLN A 281 -19.45 28.09 21.27
C GLN A 281 -20.86 27.55 21.49
N ASP A 282 -21.43 26.88 20.50
CA ASP A 282 -22.80 26.38 20.56
C ASP A 282 -22.90 25.19 21.51
N PHE A 283 -21.94 24.27 21.47
CA PHE A 283 -21.85 23.19 22.44
C PHE A 283 -21.67 23.71 23.88
N ILE A 284 -20.80 24.70 24.08
CA ILE A 284 -20.60 25.30 25.42
C ILE A 284 -21.87 25.97 25.95
N LYS A 285 -22.65 26.63 25.08
CA LYS A 285 -23.94 27.23 25.47
C LYS A 285 -24.93 26.15 25.90
N LEU A 286 -25.06 25.08 25.12
CA LEU A 286 -25.95 23.96 25.45
C LEU A 286 -25.53 23.28 26.75
N TYR A 287 -24.23 23.01 26.91
CA TYR A 287 -23.68 22.44 28.13
C TYR A 287 -24.06 23.24 29.37
N ARG A 288 -23.84 24.57 29.34
CA ARG A 288 -24.22 25.48 30.44
C ARG A 288 -25.72 25.58 30.68
N SER A 289 -26.54 25.33 29.66
CA SER A 289 -28.00 25.35 29.81
C SER A 289 -28.53 24.11 30.55
N CYS A 290 -27.80 23.00 30.46
CA CYS A 290 -28.17 21.72 31.08
C CYS A 290 -27.46 21.45 32.41
N SER A 291 -26.27 22.01 32.63
CA SER A 291 -25.49 21.89 33.88
C SER A 291 -25.22 23.30 34.45
N PRO A 292 -26.19 23.89 35.17
CA PRO A 292 -26.10 25.24 35.71
C PRO A 292 -25.20 25.37 36.95
#